data_AF-A0A445JXA4-F1
#
_entry.id   AF-A0A445JXA4-F1
#
_cell.length_a   1.000
_cell.length_b   1.000
_cell.length_c   1.000
_cell.angle_alpha   90.00
_cell.angle_beta   90.00
_cell.angle_gamma   90.00
#
_symmetry.space_group_name_H-M   'P 1'
#
loop_
_entity.id
_entity.type
_entity.pdbx_description
1 polymer ?
#
loop_
_entity_poly.entity_id
_entity_poly.type
_entity_poly.pdbx_seq_one_letter_code
_entity_poly.pdbx_strand_id
1 'polypeptide(L)'
;MSREVHPFGIKLVTFINLGSLSTSIEGGTKWLVNKLKGKMQKALTELLKEYDLPIGIFPRDATNYEFNEETGKLVVYIPQVCEVGYRDSSVLRFSTSVSGYLEKGKLAEIEGIKTKVLIWVKVTAISSEGPKLHFTAGMKKTRKREAYEVTRDGVTVDKF
;
A
#
# COMPACT_ATOMS: atom_id res chain seq x y z
N MET A 1 59.44 -33.94 20.30
CA MET A 1 58.29 -33.18 20.81
C MET A 1 58.27 -31.85 20.06
N SER A 2 57.18 -31.60 19.32
CA SER A 2 56.74 -30.30 18.76
C SER A 2 57.65 -29.65 17.69
N ARG A 3 57.29 -29.73 16.40
CA ARG A 3 56.22 -29.00 15.64
C ARG A 3 56.80 -27.71 15.02
N GLU A 4 57.04 -27.73 13.70
CA GLU A 4 56.13 -27.29 12.62
C GLU A 4 56.34 -25.79 12.31
N VAL A 5 57.09 -25.42 11.27
CA VAL A 5 56.90 -25.42 9.80
C VAL A 5 56.51 -24.03 9.26
N HIS A 6 57.19 -23.70 8.16
CA HIS A 6 57.22 -22.45 7.40
C HIS A 6 55.86 -22.09 6.78
N PRO A 7 55.66 -20.83 6.36
CA PRO A 7 54.85 -20.60 5.18
C PRO A 7 55.46 -19.55 4.23
N PHE A 8 55.84 -19.99 3.04
CA PHE A 8 55.76 -19.20 1.80
C PHE A 8 55.08 -20.09 0.77
N GLY A 9 53.96 -19.62 0.18
CA GLY A 9 53.35 -20.29 -0.96
C GLY A 9 51.82 -20.25 -1.01
N ILE A 10 51.29 -19.17 -1.58
CA ILE A 10 50.07 -19.08 -2.39
C ILE A 10 49.44 -20.42 -2.84
N LYS A 11 48.16 -20.64 -2.51
CA LYS A 11 47.23 -21.36 -3.40
C LYS A 11 45.81 -20.79 -3.28
N LEU A 12 45.49 -19.95 -4.25
CA LEU A 12 44.13 -19.54 -4.58
C LEU A 12 43.37 -20.79 -5.05
N VAL A 13 42.49 -21.31 -4.21
CA VAL A 13 41.44 -22.25 -4.64
C VAL A 13 40.09 -21.64 -4.29
N THR A 14 39.50 -21.05 -5.32
CA THR A 14 38.09 -20.71 -5.44
C THR A 14 37.24 -21.90 -5.00
N PHE A 15 36.62 -21.78 -3.83
CA PHE A 15 35.37 -22.48 -3.54
C PHE A 15 34.37 -21.44 -3.09
N ILE A 16 33.63 -20.95 -4.08
CA ILE A 16 32.28 -20.41 -3.95
C ILE A 16 31.45 -21.32 -3.05
N ASN A 17 31.45 -21.05 -1.75
CA ASN A 17 30.32 -21.36 -0.88
C ASN A 17 29.59 -20.05 -0.63
N LEU A 18 28.90 -19.57 -1.67
CA LEU A 18 27.83 -18.60 -1.48
C LEU A 18 26.59 -19.42 -1.16
N GLY A 19 26.48 -19.84 0.10
CA GLY A 19 25.20 -20.22 0.65
C GLY A 19 24.19 -19.15 0.24
N SER A 20 23.14 -19.59 -0.45
CA SER A 20 21.99 -18.78 -0.81
C SER A 20 21.45 -18.13 0.46
N LEU A 21 21.95 -16.95 0.79
CA LEU A 21 21.29 -16.04 1.71
C LEU A 21 20.07 -15.54 0.96
N SER A 22 18.99 -16.32 1.09
CA SER A 22 17.63 -15.90 0.86
C SER A 22 17.37 -14.71 1.78
N THR A 23 17.77 -13.52 1.34
CA THR A 23 17.40 -12.28 1.99
C THR A 23 15.94 -12.04 1.68
N SER A 24 15.09 -12.65 2.50
CA SER A 24 13.71 -12.22 2.68
C SER A 24 13.73 -10.82 3.29
N ILE A 25 13.99 -9.82 2.44
CA ILE A 25 13.71 -8.42 2.72
C ILE A 25 12.51 -8.10 1.84
N GLU A 26 11.40 -8.73 2.20
CA GLU A 26 10.12 -8.63 1.51
C GLU A 26 9.44 -7.34 1.95
N GLY A 27 9.72 -6.24 1.24
CA GLY A 27 9.01 -4.97 1.46
C GLY A 27 9.70 -3.77 0.84
N GLY A 28 10.81 -3.32 1.43
CA GLY A 28 11.36 -1.99 1.13
C GLY A 28 12.12 -1.83 -0.19
N THR A 29 12.59 -2.92 -0.81
CA THR A 29 13.49 -2.85 -1.98
C THR A 29 12.89 -3.38 -3.28
N LYS A 30 11.72 -4.04 -3.25
CA LYS A 30 11.03 -4.54 -4.46
C LYS A 30 10.60 -3.40 -5.39
N TRP A 31 10.18 -2.24 -4.87
CA TRP A 31 9.77 -1.13 -5.73
C TRP A 31 10.94 -0.46 -6.47
N LEU A 32 12.10 -0.32 -5.81
CA LEU A 32 13.29 0.28 -6.41
C LEU A 32 13.74 -0.52 -7.64
N VAL A 33 13.71 -1.85 -7.54
CA VAL A 33 14.05 -2.71 -8.68
C VAL A 33 12.96 -2.68 -9.75
N ASN A 34 11.67 -2.55 -9.39
CA ASN A 34 10.58 -2.47 -10.36
C ASN A 34 10.60 -1.16 -11.16
N LYS A 35 10.97 -0.04 -10.52
CA LYS A 35 11.11 1.29 -11.12
C LYS A 35 12.32 1.37 -12.07
N LEU A 36 13.40 0.66 -11.77
CA LEU A 36 14.58 0.54 -12.64
C LEU A 36 14.36 -0.42 -13.81
N LYS A 37 13.48 -1.42 -13.65
CA LYS A 37 13.19 -2.43 -14.70
C LYS A 37 12.17 -1.95 -15.75
N GLY A 38 11.75 -0.68 -15.72
CA GLY A 38 10.88 -0.10 -16.75
C GLY A 38 9.45 -0.66 -16.76
N LYS A 39 9.02 -1.34 -15.69
CA LYS A 39 7.60 -1.67 -15.53
C LYS A 39 6.87 -0.37 -15.25
N MET A 40 6.22 0.15 -16.28
CA MET A 40 5.30 1.27 -16.24
C MET A 40 4.27 0.97 -15.13
N GLN A 41 4.53 1.42 -13.90
CA GLN A 41 3.54 1.38 -12.84
C GLN A 41 2.35 2.17 -13.39
N LYS A 42 1.22 1.49 -13.58
CA LYS A 42 -0.03 2.12 -13.98
C LYS A 42 -0.33 3.26 -12.99
N ALA A 43 -1.16 4.24 -13.36
CA ALA A 43 -1.59 5.19 -12.33
C ALA A 43 -2.39 4.44 -11.25
N LEU A 44 -2.32 4.88 -9.99
CA LEU A 44 -3.15 4.31 -8.91
C LEU A 44 -4.63 4.29 -9.32
N THR A 45 -5.08 5.32 -10.04
CA THR A 45 -6.43 5.44 -10.59
C THR A 45 -6.75 4.33 -11.59
N GLU A 46 -5.80 3.95 -12.46
CA GLU A 46 -5.98 2.88 -13.44
C GLU A 46 -6.06 1.52 -12.74
N LEU A 47 -5.20 1.29 -11.73
CA LEU A 47 -5.24 0.08 -10.92
C LEU A 47 -6.58 -0.03 -10.17
N LEU A 48 -7.04 1.04 -9.51
CA LEU A 48 -8.33 1.04 -8.82
C LEU A 48 -9.48 0.74 -9.80
N LYS A 49 -9.45 1.34 -11.00
CA LYS A 49 -10.46 1.11 -12.03
C LYS A 49 -10.48 -0.33 -12.54
N GLU A 50 -9.31 -0.94 -12.72
CA GLU A 50 -9.18 -2.36 -13.14
C GLU A 50 -9.80 -3.31 -12.11
N TYR A 51 -9.77 -2.93 -10.82
CA TYR A 51 -10.38 -3.65 -9.72
C TYR A 51 -11.79 -3.14 -9.37
N ASP A 52 -12.47 -2.42 -10.27
CA ASP A 52 -13.82 -1.86 -10.09
C ASP A 52 -14.00 -0.96 -8.86
N LEU A 53 -12.91 -0.36 -8.37
CA LEU A 53 -12.94 0.56 -7.24
C LEU A 53 -12.98 2.01 -7.71
N PRO A 54 -13.74 2.89 -7.04
CA PRO A 54 -13.77 4.31 -7.36
C PRO A 54 -12.40 4.97 -7.13
N ILE A 55 -11.94 5.71 -8.15
CA ILE A 55 -10.63 6.36 -8.15
C ILE A 55 -10.47 7.47 -7.10
N GLY A 56 -11.58 8.00 -6.58
CA GLY A 56 -11.61 9.01 -5.53
C GLY A 56 -11.74 8.45 -4.12
N ILE A 57 -11.53 7.14 -3.91
CA ILE A 57 -11.37 6.58 -2.54
C ILE A 57 -10.14 7.16 -1.85
N PHE A 58 -9.10 7.46 -2.61
CA PHE A 58 -7.86 8.02 -2.09
C PHE A 58 -7.80 9.54 -2.34
N PRO A 59 -7.16 10.30 -1.44
CA PRO A 59 -6.89 11.73 -1.66
C PRO A 59 -6.03 11.91 -2.90
N ARG A 60 -6.10 13.08 -3.53
CA ARG A 60 -5.23 13.41 -4.68
C ARG A 60 -3.74 13.33 -4.35
N ASP A 61 -3.37 13.55 -3.08
CA ASP A 61 -2.00 13.44 -2.56
C ASP A 61 -1.43 12.02 -2.57
N ALA A 62 -2.27 11.00 -2.78
CA ALA A 62 -1.87 9.60 -2.90
C ALA A 62 -1.23 9.30 -4.27
N THR A 63 -0.12 9.97 -4.59
CA THR A 63 0.58 9.81 -5.87
C THR A 63 1.56 8.63 -5.87
N ASN A 64 2.06 8.24 -4.69
CA ASN A 64 3.01 7.14 -4.55
C ASN A 64 2.30 5.89 -4.04
N TYR A 65 2.45 4.77 -4.75
CA TYR A 65 1.92 3.49 -4.31
C TYR A 65 2.82 2.33 -4.75
N GLU A 66 2.74 1.23 -4.02
CA GLU A 66 3.34 -0.07 -4.32
C GLU A 66 2.22 -1.08 -4.46
N PHE A 67 2.20 -1.80 -5.57
CA PHE A 67 1.25 -2.89 -5.78
C PHE A 67 2.01 -4.16 -6.11
N ASN A 68 1.71 -5.21 -5.34
CA ASN A 68 2.22 -6.54 -5.58
C ASN A 68 1.14 -7.36 -6.28
N GLU A 69 1.25 -7.51 -7.59
CA GLU A 69 0.31 -8.29 -8.42
C GLU A 69 0.25 -9.77 -8.00
N GLU A 70 1.33 -10.31 -7.43
CA GLU A 70 1.41 -11.72 -7.00
C GLU A 70 0.53 -11.99 -5.77
N THR A 71 0.48 -11.04 -4.83
CA THR A 71 -0.27 -11.17 -3.57
C THR A 71 -1.56 -10.34 -3.54
N GLY A 72 -1.74 -9.41 -4.49
CA GLY A 72 -2.78 -8.39 -4.45
C GLY A 72 -2.55 -7.29 -3.41
N LYS A 73 -1.38 -7.24 -2.75
CA LYS A 73 -1.11 -6.24 -1.70
C LYS A 73 -0.86 -4.86 -2.30
N LEU A 74 -1.65 -3.88 -1.91
CA LEU A 74 -1.53 -2.47 -2.25
C LEU A 74 -1.06 -1.68 -1.02
N VAL A 75 -0.04 -0.85 -1.20
CA VAL A 75 0.45 0.10 -0.20
C VAL A 75 0.53 1.47 -0.83
N VAL A 76 -0.23 2.42 -0.33
CA VAL A 76 -0.30 3.80 -0.79
C VAL A 76 0.41 4.69 0.22
N TYR A 77 1.36 5.49 -0.26
CA TYR A 77 2.11 6.44 0.55
C TYR A 77 1.58 7.84 0.31
N ILE A 78 1.15 8.45 1.41
CA ILE A 78 0.62 9.80 1.44
C ILE A 78 1.65 10.65 2.19
N PRO A 79 2.03 11.83 1.68
CA PRO A 79 3.10 12.63 2.26
C PRO A 79 2.83 13.01 3.74
N GLN A 80 1.57 13.12 4.12
CA GLN A 80 1.14 13.57 5.44
C GLN A 80 -0.25 13.02 5.79
N VAL A 81 -0.58 12.99 7.07
CA VAL A 81 -1.92 12.60 7.53
C VAL A 81 -2.93 13.66 7.07
N CYS A 82 -3.95 13.23 6.34
CA CYS A 82 -4.98 14.13 5.80
C CYS A 82 -6.39 13.62 6.07
N GLU A 83 -7.35 14.55 6.08
CA GLU A 83 -8.77 14.26 6.22
C GLU A 83 -9.51 14.70 4.96
N VAL A 84 -10.27 13.78 4.37
CA VAL A 84 -11.05 13.99 3.15
C VAL A 84 -12.53 13.96 3.51
N GLY A 85 -13.22 15.08 3.24
CA GLY A 85 -14.67 15.18 3.32
C GLY A 85 -15.32 14.79 1.99
N TYR A 86 -16.28 13.86 2.05
CA TYR A 86 -17.05 13.38 0.91
C TYR A 86 -18.41 14.08 0.83
N ARG A 87 -19.04 14.01 -0.36
CA ARG A 87 -20.35 14.64 -0.62
C ARG A 87 -21.48 14.13 0.27
N ASP A 88 -21.36 12.92 0.80
CA ASP A 88 -22.33 12.35 1.73
C ASP A 88 -22.10 12.79 3.19
N SER A 89 -21.32 13.85 3.42
CA SER A 89 -20.88 14.36 4.72
C SER A 89 -20.02 13.37 5.53
N SER A 90 -19.57 12.27 4.93
CA SER A 90 -18.59 11.38 5.54
C SER A 90 -17.20 11.99 5.51
N VAL A 91 -16.44 11.77 6.57
CA VAL A 91 -15.02 12.14 6.65
C VAL A 91 -14.18 10.87 6.75
N LEU A 92 -13.18 10.74 5.89
CA LEU A 92 -12.14 9.72 6.00
C LEU A 92 -10.81 10.37 6.36
N ARG A 93 -10.11 9.80 7.32
CA ARG A 93 -8.76 10.18 7.71
C ARG A 93 -7.79 9.13 7.18
N PHE A 94 -6.79 9.60 6.46
CA PHE A 94 -5.74 8.78 5.88
C PHE A 94 -4.43 9.04 6.63
N SER A 95 -3.74 7.97 6.99
CA SER A 95 -2.38 7.99 7.51
C SER A 95 -1.37 8.19 6.37
N THR A 96 -0.11 8.48 6.72
CA THR A 96 1.01 8.58 5.78
C THR A 96 1.28 7.30 5.00
N SER A 97 0.86 6.16 5.54
CA SER A 97 0.95 4.86 4.90
C SER A 97 -0.39 4.17 5.04
N VAL A 98 -0.95 3.78 3.90
CA VAL A 98 -2.21 3.05 3.81
C VAL A 98 -1.95 1.74 3.10
N SER A 99 -2.19 0.61 3.75
CA SER A 99 -2.02 -0.70 3.14
C SER A 99 -3.34 -1.46 3.08
N GLY A 100 -3.44 -2.43 2.19
CA GLY A 100 -4.58 -3.34 2.07
C GLY A 100 -4.37 -4.34 0.96
N TYR A 101 -5.31 -5.26 0.78
CA TYR A 101 -5.32 -6.24 -0.30
C TYR A 101 -6.40 -5.88 -1.31
N LEU A 102 -5.98 -5.63 -2.54
CA LEU A 102 -6.85 -5.31 -3.65
C LEU A 102 -7.39 -6.60 -4.26
N GLU A 103 -8.70 -6.74 -4.20
CA GLU A 103 -9.50 -7.83 -4.75
C GLU A 103 -10.49 -7.24 -5.76
N LYS A 104 -11.05 -8.07 -6.64
CA LYS A 104 -11.98 -7.62 -7.67
C LYS A 104 -13.22 -6.97 -7.04
N GLY A 105 -13.34 -5.65 -7.16
CA GLY A 105 -14.40 -4.85 -6.55
C GLY A 105 -14.23 -4.59 -5.05
N LYS A 106 -13.08 -4.89 -4.44
CA LYS A 106 -12.93 -4.84 -2.97
C LYS A 106 -11.50 -4.55 -2.55
N LEU A 107 -11.32 -3.75 -1.51
CA LEU A 107 -10.06 -3.52 -0.83
C LEU A 107 -10.23 -4.04 0.61
N ALA A 108 -9.51 -5.09 0.98
CA ALA A 108 -9.60 -5.77 2.27
C ALA A 108 -8.37 -5.51 3.15
N GLU A 109 -8.49 -5.83 4.44
CA GLU A 109 -7.48 -5.62 5.49
C GLU A 109 -6.81 -4.24 5.42
N ILE A 110 -7.64 -3.23 5.24
CA ILE A 110 -7.16 -1.87 5.13
C ILE A 110 -6.55 -1.44 6.47
N GLU A 111 -5.35 -0.89 6.39
CA GLU A 111 -4.69 -0.20 7.49
C GLU A 111 -4.39 1.25 7.08
N GLY A 112 -4.43 2.17 8.04
CA GLY A 112 -4.17 3.59 7.78
C GLY A 112 -5.36 4.40 7.30
N ILE A 113 -6.56 3.81 7.13
CA ILE A 113 -7.81 4.56 6.89
C ILE A 113 -8.70 4.50 8.12
N LYS A 114 -9.22 5.66 8.53
CA LYS A 114 -10.25 5.79 9.57
C LYS A 114 -11.44 6.57 9.04
N THR A 115 -12.64 6.28 9.53
CA THR A 115 -13.86 7.03 9.22
C THR A 115 -14.43 7.67 10.48
N LYS A 116 -15.01 8.87 10.34
CA LYS A 116 -15.67 9.59 11.43
C LYS A 116 -17.16 9.24 11.47
N VAL A 117 -17.59 8.62 12.56
CA VAL A 117 -19.00 8.37 12.88
C VAL A 117 -19.38 9.08 14.18
N LEU A 118 -19.19 8.42 15.32
CA LEU A 118 -19.22 9.03 16.67
C LEU A 118 -17.80 9.22 17.22
N ILE A 119 -16.95 8.21 16.97
CA ILE A 119 -15.51 8.20 17.20
C ILE A 119 -14.80 7.87 15.88
N TRP A 120 -13.48 8.04 15.84
CA TRP A 120 -12.67 7.58 14.72
C TRP A 120 -12.55 6.07 14.72
N VAL A 121 -13.16 5.41 13.74
CA VAL A 121 -13.13 3.95 13.62
C VAL A 121 -12.25 3.55 12.44
N LYS A 122 -11.39 2.56 12.63
CA LYS A 122 -10.58 1.99 11.55
C LYS A 122 -11.48 1.36 10.49
N VAL A 123 -11.25 1.72 9.23
CA VAL A 123 -11.84 1.04 8.08
C VAL A 123 -10.99 -0.19 7.81
N THR A 124 -11.61 -1.37 7.81
CA THR A 124 -10.94 -2.66 7.57
C THR A 124 -11.18 -3.18 6.17
N ALA A 125 -12.27 -2.79 5.51
CA ALA A 125 -12.51 -3.15 4.12
C ALA A 125 -13.41 -2.13 3.42
N ILE A 126 -13.25 -2.00 2.11
CA ILE A 126 -14.10 -1.22 1.21
C ILE A 126 -14.52 -2.14 0.07
N SER A 127 -15.79 -2.17 -0.31
CA SER A 127 -16.27 -3.01 -1.42
C SER A 127 -17.23 -2.25 -2.30
N SER A 128 -17.01 -2.29 -3.60
CA SER A 128 -17.82 -1.68 -4.65
C SER A 128 -18.79 -2.72 -5.20
N GLU A 129 -20.08 -2.42 -5.13
CA GLU A 129 -21.16 -3.24 -5.68
C GLU A 129 -22.04 -2.35 -6.58
N GLY A 130 -21.63 -2.22 -7.84
CA GLY A 130 -22.29 -1.36 -8.83
C GLY A 130 -22.32 0.11 -8.37
N PRO A 131 -23.52 0.70 -8.10
CA PRO A 131 -23.66 2.08 -7.63
C PRO A 131 -23.46 2.24 -6.11
N LYS A 132 -23.25 1.15 -5.36
CA LYS A 132 -23.12 1.16 -3.90
C LYS A 132 -21.69 0.87 -3.49
N LEU A 133 -21.21 1.56 -2.45
CA LEU A 133 -19.89 1.37 -1.86
C LEU A 133 -20.06 0.99 -0.39
N HIS A 134 -19.57 -0.17 0.02
CA HIS A 134 -19.65 -0.69 1.36
C HIS A 134 -18.34 -0.45 2.11
N PHE A 135 -18.37 0.37 3.14
CA PHE A 135 -17.27 0.56 4.08
C PHE A 135 -17.47 -0.34 5.30
N THR A 136 -16.50 -1.16 5.62
CA THR A 136 -16.46 -1.98 6.83
C THR A 136 -15.62 -1.26 7.86
N ALA A 137 -16.24 -0.74 8.91
CA ALA A 137 -15.56 -0.06 10.02
C ALA A 137 -16.26 -0.46 11.32
N GLY A 138 -15.94 -1.64 11.84
CA GLY A 138 -16.70 -2.33 12.90
C GLY A 138 -18.04 -2.90 12.38
N MET A 139 -18.85 -2.06 11.72
CA MET A 139 -20.05 -2.45 10.98
C MET A 139 -19.93 -2.09 9.50
N LYS A 140 -20.63 -2.85 8.64
CA LYS A 140 -20.76 -2.51 7.22
C LYS A 140 -21.68 -1.30 7.05
N LYS A 141 -21.18 -0.24 6.44
CA LYS A 141 -21.90 1.00 6.10
C LYS A 141 -21.95 1.13 4.59
N THR A 142 -23.17 1.21 4.05
CA THR A 142 -23.39 1.41 2.61
C THR A 142 -23.43 2.90 2.31
N ARG A 143 -22.67 3.33 1.31
CA ARG A 143 -22.55 4.70 0.80
C ARG A 143 -22.79 4.70 -0.71
N LYS A 144 -23.05 5.86 -1.30
CA LYS A 144 -23.21 5.99 -2.75
C LYS A 144 -21.82 6.07 -3.41
N ARG A 145 -21.57 5.25 -4.44
CA ARG A 145 -20.29 5.25 -5.19
C ARG A 145 -19.96 6.61 -5.77
N GLU A 146 -20.98 7.32 -6.27
CA GLU A 146 -20.87 8.65 -6.90
C GLU A 146 -20.14 9.69 -6.02
N ALA A 147 -20.25 9.58 -4.69
CA ALA A 147 -19.59 10.48 -3.76
C ALA A 147 -18.06 10.33 -3.79
N TYR A 148 -17.57 9.18 -4.23
CA TYR A 148 -16.16 8.75 -4.24
C TYR A 148 -15.59 8.65 -5.67
N GLU A 149 -16.33 9.00 -6.72
CA GLU A 149 -15.80 9.01 -8.09
C GLU A 149 -14.91 10.22 -8.37
N VAL A 150 -15.08 11.30 -7.62
CA VAL A 150 -14.30 12.54 -7.76
C VAL A 150 -13.15 12.54 -6.75
N THR A 151 -11.91 12.65 -7.24
CA THR A 151 -10.75 12.87 -6.36
C THR A 151 -10.89 14.21 -5.63
N ARG A 152 -10.75 14.18 -4.31
CA ARG A 152 -10.82 15.36 -3.44
C ARG A 152 -9.45 15.64 -2.85
N ASP A 153 -9.22 16.93 -2.60
CA ASP A 153 -8.03 17.39 -1.88
C ASP A 153 -8.13 16.96 -0.42
N GLY A 154 -7.04 16.40 0.12
CA GLY A 154 -6.96 16.07 1.54
C GLY A 154 -6.70 17.33 2.34
N VAL A 155 -7.57 17.65 3.30
CA VAL A 155 -7.27 18.73 4.23
C VAL A 155 -6.17 18.24 5.17
N THR A 156 -5.01 18.89 5.12
CA THR A 156 -3.92 18.66 6.07
C THR A 156 -4.43 18.84 7.49
N VAL A 157 -4.32 17.81 8.31
CA VAL A 157 -4.57 17.97 9.75
C VAL A 157 -3.29 18.55 10.33
N ASP A 158 -3.17 19.88 10.32
CA ASP A 158 -2.07 20.56 11.01
C ASP A 158 -2.13 20.16 12.49
N LYS A 159 -1.01 19.65 12.99
CA LYS A 159 -0.86 19.26 14.39
C LYS A 159 -0.89 20.54 15.23
N PHE A 160 -2.03 20.82 15.85
CA PHE A 160 -2.10 21.70 17.02
C PHE A 160 -1.19 21.21 18.14
#